data_AF-A0A7V6V4N5-F1
#
_entry.id   AF-A0A7V6V4N5-F1
#
_cell.length_a   1.000
_cell.length_b   1.000
_cell.length_c   1.000
_cell.angle_alpha   90.00
_cell.angle_beta   90.00
_cell.angle_gamma   90.00
#
_symmetry.space_group_name_H-M   'P 1'
#
loop_
_entity.id
_entity.type
_entity.pdbx_description
1 polymer ?
#
loop_
_entity_poly.entity_id
_entity_poly.type
_entity_poly.pdbx_seq_one_letter_code
_entity_poly.pdbx_strand_id
1 'polypeptide(L)'
;MAYPVIKAAAYVLVHAPSIMMEHGTTLTMEKEINPNSDYLKKIDSHVRRFEEAARYAPNQVYIGNLSPAELREKARPWYENLVDLPAQGPLGEILPEPQFYGLIKMADSFNLVELSEDFVPRIQQALMEKDLFNPRQLAVLKNGRPLNEIQAFIDKGTAEGLYIGQQLVGCVRQAHESDPNLSAHVIFENLVAKASGILALQHLIRQNQLDPACIDYIIETSEEAIGDMNQRGGGNMAKAIGEVCEIVNASGIDMRGFCAAPAHGLVSAAALVQSGIFENVVVLAGGSSAKLGMNSRDHVAKNIPVLEDMLGAYA
;
A
#
# COMPACT_ATOMS: atom_id res chain seq x y z
N MET A 1 -20.80 25.23 -21.57
CA MET A 1 -19.56 25.05 -20.79
C MET A 1 -19.44 23.57 -20.47
N ALA A 2 -18.29 22.96 -20.79
CA ALA A 2 -17.98 21.63 -20.32
C ALA A 2 -17.42 21.77 -18.90
N TYR A 3 -17.97 21.00 -17.96
CA TYR A 3 -17.47 20.90 -16.59
C TYR A 3 -16.61 19.65 -16.45
N PRO A 4 -15.58 19.65 -15.59
CA PRO A 4 -14.84 18.44 -15.26
C PRO A 4 -15.78 17.40 -14.67
N VAL A 5 -15.56 16.13 -15.03
CA VAL A 5 -16.34 14.98 -14.56
C VAL A 5 -15.41 13.87 -14.11
N ILE A 6 -15.84 13.08 -13.13
CA ILE A 6 -15.15 11.85 -12.75
C ILE A 6 -15.46 10.79 -13.81
N LYS A 7 -14.43 10.28 -14.48
CA LYS A 7 -14.57 9.27 -15.55
C LYS A 7 -14.52 7.83 -15.03
N ALA A 8 -13.72 7.60 -13.99
CA ALA A 8 -13.42 6.30 -13.42
C ALA A 8 -12.90 6.48 -11.98
N ALA A 9 -12.91 5.39 -11.21
CA ALA A 9 -12.30 5.32 -9.89
C ALA A 9 -11.86 3.87 -9.60
N ALA A 10 -10.82 3.71 -8.79
CA ALA A 10 -10.41 2.42 -8.24
C ALA A 10 -10.07 2.53 -6.76
N TYR A 11 -10.35 1.46 -6.02
CA TYR A 11 -10.16 1.35 -4.59
C TYR A 11 -9.60 -0.03 -4.25
N VAL A 12 -8.45 -0.06 -3.60
CA VAL A 12 -7.77 -1.31 -3.25
C VAL A 12 -7.39 -1.32 -1.78
N LEU A 13 -7.40 -2.51 -1.19
CA LEU A 13 -6.93 -2.75 0.15
C LEU A 13 -5.80 -3.76 0.12
N VAL A 14 -4.83 -3.61 1.01
CA VAL A 14 -3.83 -4.65 1.28
C VAL A 14 -4.00 -5.09 2.72
N HIS A 15 -4.27 -6.38 2.94
CA HIS A 15 -4.20 -6.95 4.28
C HIS A 15 -2.72 -7.13 4.62
N ALA A 16 -2.24 -6.39 5.62
CA ALA A 16 -0.83 -6.20 5.92
C ALA A 16 -0.50 -6.45 7.41
N PRO A 17 -0.84 -7.64 7.96
CA PRO A 17 -0.67 -7.92 9.39
C PRO A 17 0.79 -7.93 9.85
N SER A 18 1.74 -8.48 9.08
CA SER A 18 3.15 -8.48 9.49
C SER A 18 3.77 -7.09 9.37
N ILE A 19 3.42 -6.31 8.35
CA ILE A 19 3.82 -4.90 8.25
C ILE A 19 3.28 -4.10 9.44
N MET A 20 2.03 -4.33 9.84
CA MET A 20 1.47 -3.68 11.04
C MET A 20 2.29 -4.02 12.29
N MET A 21 2.64 -5.29 12.47
CA MET A 21 3.39 -5.75 13.66
C MET A 21 4.81 -5.19 13.72
N GLU A 22 5.49 -5.05 12.57
CA GLU A 22 6.88 -4.59 12.51
C GLU A 22 7.04 -3.09 12.29
N HIS A 23 6.08 -2.41 11.66
CA HIS A 23 6.23 -1.02 11.22
C HIS A 23 5.08 -0.09 11.64
N GLY A 24 3.98 -0.60 12.22
CA GLY A 24 2.93 0.25 12.77
C GLY A 24 3.43 1.05 13.97
N THR A 25 3.28 2.38 13.96
CA THR A 25 3.91 3.26 14.97
C THR A 25 3.48 2.92 16.40
N THR A 26 2.23 2.52 16.62
CA THR A 26 1.77 2.14 17.97
C THR A 26 2.47 0.89 18.50
N LEU A 27 2.80 -0.04 17.62
CA LEU A 27 3.48 -1.29 17.94
C LEU A 27 4.97 -1.07 18.15
N THR A 28 5.63 -0.38 17.22
CA THR A 28 7.07 -0.10 17.30
C THR A 28 7.40 0.72 18.54
N MET A 29 6.65 1.79 18.81
CA MET A 29 6.82 2.61 20.02
C MET A 29 6.58 1.82 21.31
N GLU A 30 5.62 0.88 21.32
CA GLU A 30 5.41 0.03 22.50
C GLU A 30 6.53 -0.99 22.69
N LYS A 31 7.03 -1.62 21.61
CA LYS A 31 8.18 -2.53 21.65
C LYS A 31 9.41 -1.82 22.24
N GLU A 32 9.61 -0.54 21.91
CA GLU A 32 10.70 0.29 22.43
C GLU A 32 10.51 0.71 23.89
N ILE A 33 9.33 1.23 24.26
CA ILE A 33 9.09 1.83 25.57
C ILE A 33 8.75 0.78 26.64
N ASN A 34 8.01 -0.28 26.27
CA ASN A 34 7.49 -1.29 27.20
C ASN A 34 7.45 -2.69 26.55
N PRO A 35 8.61 -3.31 26.26
CA PRO A 35 8.69 -4.57 25.52
C PRO A 35 7.96 -5.76 26.17
N ASN A 36 7.67 -5.68 27.48
CA ASN A 36 7.01 -6.75 28.24
C ASN A 36 5.54 -6.44 28.57
N SER A 37 4.92 -5.48 27.86
CA SER A 37 3.55 -5.07 28.14
C SER A 37 2.55 -6.19 27.90
N ASP A 38 1.46 -6.19 28.68
CA ASP A 38 0.40 -7.17 28.52
C ASP A 38 -0.34 -7.02 27.18
N TYR A 39 -0.25 -5.84 26.56
CA TYR A 39 -0.76 -5.60 25.22
C TYR A 39 0.06 -6.37 24.17
N LEU A 40 1.40 -6.27 24.19
CA LEU A 40 2.27 -7.03 23.27
C LEU A 40 2.13 -8.55 23.43
N LYS A 41 1.89 -9.04 24.65
CA LYS A 41 1.64 -10.48 24.90
C LYS A 41 0.31 -10.98 24.32
N LYS A 42 -0.65 -10.09 24.06
CA LYS A 42 -2.02 -10.44 23.66
C LYS A 42 -2.31 -10.15 22.19
N ILE A 43 -1.61 -9.21 21.56
CA ILE A 43 -1.98 -8.75 20.22
C ILE A 43 -1.96 -9.86 19.17
N ASP A 44 -1.02 -10.81 19.24
CA ASP A 44 -0.91 -11.90 18.26
C ASP A 44 -2.21 -12.70 18.12
N SER A 45 -2.97 -12.88 19.20
CA SER A 45 -4.26 -13.59 19.17
C SER A 45 -5.43 -12.75 18.64
N HIS A 46 -5.21 -11.48 18.35
CA HIS A 46 -6.20 -10.54 17.81
C HIS A 46 -5.92 -10.16 16.35
N VAL A 47 -4.77 -10.55 15.79
CA VAL A 47 -4.45 -10.33 14.37
C VAL A 47 -5.33 -11.25 13.52
N ARG A 48 -6.00 -10.68 12.52
CA ARG A 48 -6.90 -11.41 11.64
C ARG A 48 -6.14 -12.18 10.59
N ARG A 49 -6.73 -13.28 10.12
CA ARG A 49 -6.29 -13.94 8.89
C ARG A 49 -6.84 -13.22 7.66
N PHE A 50 -6.22 -13.46 6.52
CA PHE A 50 -6.63 -12.86 5.25
C PHE A 50 -8.10 -13.16 4.93
N GLU A 51 -8.57 -14.39 5.17
CA GLU A 51 -9.95 -14.78 4.89
C GLU A 51 -10.96 -13.97 5.71
N GLU A 52 -10.63 -13.62 6.95
CA GLU A 52 -11.47 -12.80 7.82
C GLU A 52 -11.48 -11.34 7.37
N ALA A 53 -10.31 -10.81 7.01
CA ALA A 53 -10.16 -9.45 6.49
C ALA A 53 -10.87 -9.28 5.13
N ALA A 54 -10.74 -10.26 4.24
CA ALA A 54 -11.42 -10.26 2.94
C ALA A 54 -12.93 -10.30 3.12
N ARG A 55 -13.44 -11.07 4.08
CA ARG A 55 -14.89 -11.24 4.32
C ARG A 55 -15.49 -10.19 5.24
N TYR A 56 -14.72 -9.18 5.65
CA TYR A 56 -15.21 -8.08 6.47
C TYR A 56 -16.06 -7.11 5.64
N ALA A 57 -17.35 -6.97 5.98
CA ALA A 57 -18.30 -6.25 5.14
C ALA A 57 -17.89 -4.79 4.77
N PRO A 58 -17.28 -3.99 5.67
CA PRO A 58 -16.75 -2.68 5.28
C PRO A 58 -15.64 -2.72 4.23
N ASN A 59 -14.75 -3.72 4.27
CA ASN A 59 -13.72 -3.89 3.25
C ASN A 59 -14.37 -4.22 1.89
N GLN A 60 -15.43 -5.02 1.91
CA GLN A 60 -16.22 -5.37 0.72
C GLN A 60 -16.97 -4.15 0.13
N VAL A 61 -17.38 -3.19 0.97
CA VAL A 61 -17.90 -1.90 0.48
C VAL A 61 -16.82 -1.09 -0.21
N TYR A 62 -15.62 -1.06 0.36
CA TYR A 62 -14.51 -0.27 -0.17
C TYR A 62 -14.13 -0.69 -1.59
N ILE A 63 -14.10 -1.99 -1.88
CA ILE A 63 -13.82 -2.53 -3.24
C ILE A 63 -15.06 -2.64 -4.13
N GLY A 64 -16.22 -2.20 -3.66
CA GLY A 64 -17.45 -2.08 -4.45
C GLY A 64 -18.32 -3.34 -4.56
N ASN A 65 -18.04 -4.41 -3.82
CA ASN A 65 -18.88 -5.62 -3.81
C ASN A 65 -20.18 -5.44 -3.02
N LEU A 66 -20.20 -4.50 -2.08
CA LEU A 66 -21.39 -4.07 -1.36
C LEU A 66 -21.55 -2.56 -1.47
N SER A 67 -22.79 -2.09 -1.54
CA SER A 67 -23.10 -0.68 -1.37
C SER A 67 -23.11 -0.27 0.11
N PRO A 68 -22.92 1.02 0.43
CA PRO A 68 -23.14 1.53 1.79
C PRO A 68 -24.56 1.29 2.32
N ALA A 69 -25.55 1.16 1.42
CA ALA A 69 -26.92 0.80 1.78
C ALA A 69 -27.01 -0.65 2.25
N GLU A 70 -26.45 -1.60 1.49
CA GLU A 70 -26.44 -3.01 1.87
C GLU A 70 -25.65 -3.27 3.16
N LEU A 71 -24.58 -2.51 3.41
CA LEU A 71 -23.83 -2.60 4.67
C LEU A 71 -24.67 -2.23 5.90
N ARG A 72 -25.60 -1.27 5.76
CA ARG A 72 -26.49 -0.88 6.87
C ARG A 72 -27.45 -1.99 7.28
N GLU A 73 -27.78 -2.88 6.36
CA GLU A 73 -28.66 -4.03 6.60
C GLU A 73 -27.91 -5.25 7.20
N LYS A 74 -26.56 -5.21 7.26
CA LYS A 74 -25.77 -6.30 7.85
C LYS A 74 -25.76 -6.24 9.38
N ALA A 75 -25.86 -7.42 10.01
CA ALA A 75 -25.77 -7.56 11.45
C ALA A 75 -24.43 -7.03 12.00
N ARG A 76 -24.50 -6.33 13.14
CA ARG A 76 -23.34 -5.79 13.86
C ARG A 76 -23.07 -6.62 15.14
N PRO A 77 -21.82 -6.73 15.58
CA PRO A 77 -20.62 -6.15 14.98
C PRO A 77 -20.19 -6.90 13.70
N TRP A 78 -19.70 -6.16 12.69
CA TRP A 78 -19.41 -6.74 11.37
C TRP A 78 -18.26 -7.76 11.38
N TYR A 79 -17.35 -7.69 12.35
CA TYR A 79 -16.24 -8.64 12.46
C TYR A 79 -16.69 -10.03 12.95
N GLU A 80 -17.88 -10.15 13.57
CA GLU A 80 -18.52 -11.43 13.92
C GLU A 80 -19.47 -11.91 12.81
N ASN A 81 -19.86 -11.03 11.89
CA ASN A 81 -20.87 -11.26 10.87
C ASN A 81 -20.26 -11.13 9.45
N LEU A 82 -19.27 -11.98 9.19
CA LEU A 82 -18.53 -12.01 7.93
C LEU A 82 -19.43 -12.36 6.74
N VAL A 83 -19.18 -11.74 5.60
CA VAL A 83 -19.90 -12.01 4.34
C VAL A 83 -19.16 -13.03 3.49
N ASP A 84 -19.88 -13.75 2.62
CA ASP A 84 -19.28 -14.70 1.69
C ASP A 84 -19.17 -14.05 0.31
N LEU A 85 -18.15 -13.21 0.14
CA LEU A 85 -17.88 -12.46 -1.09
C LEU A 85 -16.39 -12.55 -1.44
N PRO A 86 -16.03 -12.51 -2.73
CA PRO A 86 -14.64 -12.61 -3.18
C PRO A 86 -13.82 -11.40 -2.76
N ALA A 87 -12.49 -11.57 -2.74
CA ALA A 87 -11.55 -10.48 -2.48
C ALA A 87 -11.42 -9.51 -3.68
N GLN A 88 -11.97 -9.84 -4.85
CA GLN A 88 -12.03 -8.99 -6.03
C GLN A 88 -13.40 -8.34 -6.12
N GLY A 89 -13.44 -7.06 -6.49
CA GLY A 89 -14.66 -6.30 -6.70
C GLY A 89 -14.58 -5.37 -7.90
N PRO A 90 -15.69 -4.72 -8.26
CA PRO A 90 -15.77 -3.87 -9.45
C PRO A 90 -14.89 -2.63 -9.39
N LEU A 91 -14.42 -2.23 -8.20
CA LEU A 91 -13.53 -1.07 -8.03
C LEU A 91 -12.07 -1.46 -7.74
N GLY A 92 -11.78 -2.73 -7.47
CA GLY A 92 -10.42 -3.17 -7.17
C GLY A 92 -10.37 -4.51 -6.46
N GLU A 93 -9.43 -4.67 -5.52
CA GLU A 93 -9.28 -5.91 -4.77
C GLU A 93 -8.74 -5.71 -3.34
N ILE A 94 -8.88 -6.76 -2.53
CA ILE A 94 -8.19 -6.94 -1.25
C ILE A 94 -7.01 -7.89 -1.50
N LEU A 95 -5.81 -7.33 -1.50
CA LEU A 95 -4.56 -8.03 -1.76
C LEU A 95 -3.98 -8.65 -0.46
N PRO A 96 -3.54 -9.92 -0.47
CA PRO A 96 -2.83 -10.49 0.66
C PRO A 96 -1.37 -10.00 0.71
N GLU A 97 -0.84 -9.80 1.93
CA GLU A 97 0.52 -9.32 2.22
C GLU A 97 1.65 -9.98 1.40
N PRO A 98 1.67 -11.32 1.20
CA PRO A 98 2.76 -11.95 0.45
C PRO A 98 2.86 -11.43 -0.99
N GLN A 99 1.71 -11.21 -1.64
CA GLN A 99 1.67 -10.65 -2.99
C GLN A 99 2.10 -9.18 -2.98
N PHE A 100 1.76 -8.45 -1.92
CA PHE A 100 2.17 -7.06 -1.75
C PHE A 100 3.69 -6.88 -1.63
N TYR A 101 4.42 -7.80 -1.00
CA TYR A 101 5.89 -7.77 -1.03
C TYR A 101 6.46 -7.89 -2.45
N GLY A 102 5.79 -8.62 -3.33
CA GLY A 102 6.13 -8.62 -4.75
C GLY A 102 5.92 -7.24 -5.40
N LEU A 103 4.83 -6.54 -5.07
CA LEU A 103 4.60 -5.18 -5.54
C LEU A 103 5.63 -4.20 -4.99
N ILE A 104 6.03 -4.32 -3.72
CA ILE A 104 7.12 -3.52 -3.14
C ILE A 104 8.42 -3.72 -3.93
N LYS A 105 8.76 -4.96 -4.28
CA LYS A 105 9.92 -5.26 -5.14
C LYS A 105 9.79 -4.66 -6.54
N MET A 106 8.60 -4.67 -7.14
CA MET A 106 8.36 -4.03 -8.45
C MET A 106 8.40 -2.50 -8.39
N ALA A 107 8.01 -1.92 -7.24
CA ALA A 107 8.05 -0.48 -7.02
C ALA A 107 9.49 0.05 -6.79
N ASP A 108 10.42 -0.84 -6.48
CA ASP A 108 11.81 -0.51 -6.15
C ASP A 108 12.68 -0.34 -7.41
N SER A 109 12.86 0.91 -7.81
CA SER A 109 13.72 1.30 -8.92
C SER A 109 15.23 1.24 -8.59
N PHE A 110 15.60 1.14 -7.31
CA PHE A 110 16.99 1.24 -6.83
C PHE A 110 17.58 -0.11 -6.39
N ASN A 111 16.80 -1.19 -6.50
CA ASN A 111 17.21 -2.54 -6.13
C ASN A 111 17.66 -2.66 -4.66
N LEU A 112 16.88 -2.08 -3.76
CA LEU A 112 17.03 -2.10 -2.31
C LEU A 112 16.20 -3.19 -1.63
N VAL A 113 15.15 -3.68 -2.29
CA VAL A 113 14.30 -4.77 -1.79
C VAL A 113 14.94 -6.10 -2.16
N GLU A 114 15.20 -6.94 -1.17
CA GLU A 114 15.77 -8.28 -1.35
C GLU A 114 14.73 -9.29 -0.87
N LEU A 115 14.26 -10.18 -1.76
CA LEU A 115 13.32 -11.26 -1.41
C LEU A 115 14.05 -12.60 -1.42
N SER A 116 13.63 -13.54 -0.58
CA SER A 116 14.31 -14.83 -0.47
C SER A 116 14.10 -15.74 -1.70
N GLU A 117 15.08 -16.60 -1.98
CA GLU A 117 15.04 -17.55 -3.09
C GLU A 117 13.80 -18.45 -3.09
N ASP A 118 13.35 -18.87 -1.91
CA ASP A 118 12.16 -19.72 -1.78
C ASP A 118 10.83 -18.95 -1.95
N PHE A 119 10.88 -17.62 -1.76
CA PHE A 119 9.69 -16.77 -1.77
C PHE A 119 9.39 -16.22 -3.17
N VAL A 120 10.42 -15.79 -3.90
CA VAL A 120 10.28 -15.16 -5.22
C VAL A 120 9.43 -15.96 -6.21
N PRO A 121 9.66 -17.27 -6.45
CA PRO A 121 8.89 -18.02 -7.44
C PRO A 121 7.39 -18.08 -7.13
N ARG A 122 7.05 -18.21 -5.84
CA ARG A 122 5.65 -18.30 -5.38
C ARG A 122 4.91 -16.98 -5.64
N ILE A 123 5.55 -15.86 -5.34
CA ILE A 123 4.95 -14.53 -5.54
C ILE A 123 4.89 -14.15 -7.01
N GLN A 124 5.92 -14.48 -7.79
CA GLN A 124 5.90 -14.25 -9.23
C GLN A 124 4.71 -14.99 -9.88
N GLN A 125 4.51 -16.27 -9.55
CA GLN A 125 3.37 -17.03 -10.03
C GLN A 125 2.03 -16.41 -9.60
N ALA A 126 1.89 -16.07 -8.31
CA ALA A 126 0.66 -15.49 -7.79
C ALA A 126 0.30 -14.12 -8.42
N LEU A 127 1.29 -13.32 -8.79
CA LEU A 127 1.09 -12.03 -9.46
C LEU A 127 0.85 -12.17 -10.97
N MET A 128 1.41 -13.19 -11.61
CA MET A 128 1.10 -13.54 -13.00
C MET A 128 -0.39 -13.89 -13.18
N GLU A 129 -0.97 -14.62 -12.23
CA GLU A 129 -2.36 -15.07 -12.27
C GLU A 129 -3.37 -13.91 -12.18
N LYS A 130 -2.95 -12.71 -11.75
CA LYS A 130 -3.83 -11.54 -11.64
C LYS A 130 -4.12 -10.82 -12.95
N ASP A 131 -3.31 -11.04 -13.98
CA ASP A 131 -3.43 -10.33 -15.27
C ASP A 131 -3.50 -8.79 -15.13
N LEU A 132 -2.77 -8.26 -14.14
CA LEU A 132 -2.69 -6.83 -13.81
C LEU A 132 -1.35 -6.21 -14.21
N PHE A 133 -0.30 -7.02 -14.28
CA PHE A 133 1.06 -6.58 -14.54
C PHE A 133 1.59 -7.19 -15.82
N ASN A 134 2.33 -6.40 -16.60
CA ASN A 134 2.93 -6.86 -17.83
C ASN A 134 4.19 -7.72 -17.57
N PRO A 135 4.68 -8.48 -18.58
CA PRO A 135 5.85 -9.34 -18.42
C PRO A 135 7.12 -8.60 -18.00
N ARG A 136 7.29 -7.32 -18.35
CA ARG A 136 8.45 -6.51 -17.99
C ARG A 136 8.45 -6.19 -16.49
N GLN A 137 7.30 -5.83 -15.92
CA GLN A 137 7.14 -5.60 -14.48
C GLN A 137 7.41 -6.88 -13.69
N LEU A 138 6.82 -8.00 -14.13
CA LEU A 138 6.99 -9.31 -13.48
C LEU A 138 8.43 -9.85 -13.58
N ALA A 139 9.18 -9.44 -14.60
CA ALA A 139 10.59 -9.83 -14.76
C ALA A 139 11.52 -9.20 -13.71
N VAL A 140 11.06 -8.23 -12.91
CA VAL A 140 11.79 -7.70 -11.74
C VAL A 140 11.80 -8.72 -10.59
N LEU A 141 10.78 -9.58 -10.52
CA LEU A 141 10.67 -10.68 -9.56
C LEU A 141 11.48 -11.89 -10.01
N LYS A 142 12.79 -11.69 -10.20
CA LYS A 142 13.74 -12.74 -10.53
C LYS A 142 14.88 -12.72 -9.52
N ASN A 143 15.49 -13.89 -9.31
CA ASN A 143 16.68 -14.07 -8.47
C ASN A 143 16.42 -13.61 -7.03
N GLY A 144 15.95 -14.53 -6.19
CA GLY A 144 15.95 -14.28 -4.75
C GLY A 144 17.36 -14.29 -4.19
N ARG A 145 17.48 -13.88 -2.93
CA ARG A 145 18.73 -13.88 -2.18
C ARG A 145 18.71 -14.95 -1.09
N PRO A 146 19.84 -15.61 -0.79
CA PRO A 146 19.94 -16.53 0.32
C PRO A 146 19.51 -15.88 1.66
N LEU A 147 18.72 -16.60 2.46
CA LEU A 147 18.18 -16.06 3.72
C LEU A 147 19.26 -15.62 4.71
N ASN A 148 20.42 -16.29 4.74
CA ASN A 148 21.55 -15.92 5.59
C ASN A 148 22.14 -14.55 5.21
N GLU A 149 22.13 -14.18 3.93
CA GLU A 149 22.57 -12.85 3.50
C GLU A 149 21.55 -11.77 3.84
N ILE A 150 20.26 -12.08 3.70
CA ILE A 150 19.16 -11.18 4.12
C ILE A 150 19.29 -10.91 5.63
N GLN A 151 19.43 -11.97 6.44
CA GLN A 151 19.63 -11.85 7.89
C GLN A 151 20.86 -11.01 8.23
N ALA A 152 21.96 -11.17 7.48
CA ALA A 152 23.18 -10.40 7.69
C ALA A 152 23.01 -8.89 7.43
N PHE A 153 22.05 -8.44 6.62
CA PHE A 153 21.73 -7.01 6.47
C PHE A 153 20.98 -6.48 7.69
N ILE A 154 20.01 -7.26 8.18
CA ILE A 154 19.19 -6.91 9.35
C ILE A 154 20.07 -6.85 10.61
N ASP A 155 20.93 -7.85 10.82
CA ASP A 155 21.84 -7.90 11.98
C ASP A 155 22.84 -6.73 12.00
N LYS A 156 23.17 -6.18 10.83
CA LYS A 156 24.04 -4.99 10.68
C LYS A 156 23.28 -3.67 10.89
N GLY A 157 21.96 -3.70 11.03
CA GLY A 157 21.11 -2.52 11.12
C GLY A 157 21.02 -1.72 9.82
N THR A 158 21.26 -2.35 8.66
CA THR A 158 21.23 -1.67 7.34
C THR A 158 20.01 -2.04 6.50
N ALA A 159 19.09 -2.84 7.06
CA ALA A 159 17.85 -3.23 6.42
C ALA A 159 16.72 -3.49 7.44
N GLU A 160 15.49 -3.24 7.01
CA GLU A 160 14.26 -3.64 7.69
C GLU A 160 13.79 -5.00 7.17
N GLY A 161 13.42 -5.92 8.06
CA GLY A 161 12.97 -7.26 7.67
C GLY A 161 11.54 -7.28 7.13
N LEU A 162 11.28 -8.17 6.17
CA LEU A 162 9.94 -8.47 5.66
C LEU A 162 9.52 -9.85 6.13
N TYR A 163 8.32 -9.97 6.71
CA TYR A 163 7.89 -11.16 7.42
C TYR A 163 6.51 -11.65 6.98
N ILE A 164 6.28 -12.96 7.03
CA ILE A 164 4.94 -13.55 7.01
C ILE A 164 4.76 -14.28 8.33
N GLY A 165 3.96 -13.70 9.22
CA GLY A 165 3.97 -14.08 10.63
C GLY A 165 5.38 -13.87 11.20
N GLN A 166 6.03 -14.94 11.66
CA GLN A 166 7.41 -14.91 12.17
C GLN A 166 8.46 -15.32 11.13
N GLN A 167 8.04 -15.73 9.93
CA GLN A 167 8.96 -16.19 8.89
C GLN A 167 9.56 -15.00 8.14
N LEU A 168 10.89 -14.85 8.18
CA LEU A 168 11.61 -13.89 7.35
C LEU A 168 11.53 -14.31 5.87
N VAL A 169 11.07 -13.39 5.01
CA VAL A 169 10.92 -13.62 3.56
C VAL A 169 11.65 -12.60 2.69
N GLY A 170 12.20 -11.55 3.29
CA GLY A 170 12.94 -10.51 2.58
C GLY A 170 13.44 -9.41 3.50
N CYS A 171 14.02 -8.36 2.93
CA CYS A 171 14.32 -7.13 3.61
C CYS A 171 14.29 -5.93 2.66
N VAL A 172 14.12 -4.73 3.22
CA VAL A 172 14.34 -3.45 2.51
C VAL A 172 15.61 -2.82 3.06
N ARG A 173 16.60 -2.61 2.20
CA ARG A 173 17.87 -1.99 2.57
C ARG A 173 17.77 -0.47 2.60
N GLN A 174 18.61 0.16 3.41
CA GLN A 174 18.84 1.59 3.33
C GLN A 174 19.42 2.00 1.96
N ALA A 175 19.03 3.18 1.49
CA ALA A 175 19.56 3.78 0.26
C ALA A 175 20.86 4.57 0.49
N HIS A 176 21.14 4.98 1.73
CA HIS A 176 22.36 5.73 2.08
C HIS A 176 22.81 5.43 3.51
N GLU A 177 24.11 5.47 3.77
CA GLU A 177 24.68 5.09 5.08
C GLU A 177 24.46 6.12 6.19
N SER A 178 24.30 7.39 5.83
CA SER A 178 24.25 8.50 6.81
C SER A 178 23.05 9.41 6.64
N ASP A 179 22.22 9.20 5.62
CA ASP A 179 21.06 10.05 5.39
C ASP A 179 19.86 9.46 6.14
N PRO A 180 19.33 10.13 7.17
CA PRO A 180 18.18 9.59 7.90
C PRO A 180 16.93 9.46 7.01
N ASN A 181 16.80 10.29 5.97
CA ASN A 181 15.66 10.22 5.03
C ASN A 181 15.81 9.07 4.02
N LEU A 182 16.98 8.43 3.95
CA LEU A 182 17.26 7.27 3.10
C LEU A 182 17.62 6.04 3.95
N SER A 183 17.23 6.05 5.23
CA SER A 183 17.29 4.89 6.12
C SER A 183 16.39 3.77 5.61
N ALA A 184 16.66 2.53 6.03
CA ALA A 184 15.85 1.38 5.63
C ALA A 184 14.36 1.55 5.99
N HIS A 185 14.07 2.11 7.16
CA HIS A 185 12.72 2.44 7.62
C HIS A 185 12.01 3.42 6.68
N VAL A 186 12.62 4.58 6.38
CA VAL A 186 11.99 5.58 5.51
C VAL A 186 11.82 5.06 4.07
N ILE A 187 12.79 4.30 3.57
CA ILE A 187 12.68 3.66 2.25
C ILE A 187 11.53 2.64 2.25
N PHE A 188 11.38 1.86 3.31
CA PHE A 188 10.28 0.92 3.46
C PHE A 188 8.92 1.63 3.42
N GLU A 189 8.72 2.69 4.22
CA GLU A 189 7.47 3.46 4.24
C GLU A 189 7.13 4.03 2.85
N ASN A 190 8.13 4.64 2.19
CA ASN A 190 7.99 5.18 0.85
C ASN A 190 7.59 4.10 -0.17
N LEU A 191 8.17 2.91 -0.07
CA LEU A 191 7.85 1.80 -0.96
C LEU A 191 6.46 1.23 -0.68
N VAL A 192 6.00 1.18 0.57
CA VAL A 192 4.63 0.77 0.92
C VAL A 192 3.60 1.71 0.28
N ALA A 193 3.80 3.02 0.42
CA ALA A 193 2.93 4.01 -0.22
C ALA A 193 3.00 3.90 -1.76
N LYS A 194 4.20 3.83 -2.34
CA LYS A 194 4.38 3.69 -3.78
C LYS A 194 3.70 2.43 -4.33
N ALA A 195 3.94 1.28 -3.72
CA ALA A 195 3.44 -0.02 -4.17
C ALA A 195 1.91 -0.12 -4.10
N SER A 196 1.30 0.40 -3.02
CA SER A 196 -0.15 0.41 -2.89
C SER A 196 -0.82 1.42 -3.84
N GLY A 197 -0.19 2.57 -4.10
CA GLY A 197 -0.63 3.51 -5.13
C GLY A 197 -0.53 2.94 -6.56
N ILE A 198 0.54 2.19 -6.86
CA ILE A 198 0.69 1.43 -8.12
C ILE A 198 -0.46 0.43 -8.28
N LEU A 199 -0.80 -0.32 -7.24
CA LEU A 199 -1.90 -1.27 -7.27
C LEU A 199 -3.23 -0.58 -7.64
N ALA A 200 -3.54 0.54 -6.97
CA ALA A 200 -4.77 1.29 -7.23
C ALA A 200 -4.83 1.81 -8.68
N LEU A 201 -3.73 2.40 -9.16
CA LEU A 201 -3.66 2.94 -10.51
C LEU A 201 -3.74 1.85 -11.60
N GLN A 202 -3.13 0.69 -11.37
CA GLN A 202 -3.27 -0.44 -12.28
C GLN A 202 -4.72 -0.95 -12.35
N HIS A 203 -5.43 -1.02 -11.21
CA HIS A 203 -6.86 -1.34 -11.21
C HIS A 203 -7.69 -0.29 -11.94
N LEU A 204 -7.42 1.00 -11.75
CA LEU A 204 -8.07 2.09 -12.47
C LEU A 204 -7.94 1.89 -14.00
N ILE A 205 -6.72 1.67 -14.47
CA ILE A 205 -6.42 1.46 -15.90
C ILE A 205 -7.11 0.20 -16.42
N ARG A 206 -6.93 -0.94 -15.73
CA ARG A 206 -7.38 -2.25 -16.21
C ARG A 206 -8.90 -2.37 -16.22
N GLN A 207 -9.58 -1.96 -15.14
CA GLN A 207 -11.03 -2.12 -14.99
C GLN A 207 -11.81 -1.17 -15.91
N ASN A 208 -11.24 -0.01 -16.21
CA ASN A 208 -11.87 1.01 -17.06
C ASN A 208 -11.32 1.02 -18.49
N GLN A 209 -10.42 0.09 -18.83
CA GLN A 209 -9.81 -0.06 -20.17
C GLN A 209 -9.20 1.26 -20.67
N LEU A 210 -8.55 1.99 -19.77
CA LEU A 210 -7.92 3.27 -20.09
C LEU A 210 -6.62 3.03 -20.86
N ASP A 211 -6.34 3.89 -21.82
CA ASP A 211 -5.01 4.00 -22.41
C ASP A 211 -4.10 4.79 -21.43
N PRO A 212 -3.02 4.20 -20.88
CA PRO A 212 -2.11 4.92 -19.98
C PRO A 212 -1.55 6.21 -20.60
N ALA A 213 -1.44 6.27 -21.93
CA ALA A 213 -0.94 7.45 -22.64
C ALA A 213 -1.92 8.63 -22.63
N CYS A 214 -3.20 8.41 -22.29
CA CYS A 214 -4.20 9.47 -22.21
C CYS A 214 -4.13 10.28 -20.91
N ILE A 215 -3.40 9.79 -19.90
CA ILE A 215 -3.25 10.47 -18.61
C ILE A 215 -2.18 11.57 -18.76
N ASP A 216 -2.58 12.82 -18.54
CA ASP A 216 -1.72 13.99 -18.75
C ASP A 216 -1.01 14.43 -17.46
N TYR A 217 -1.62 14.18 -16.30
CA TYR A 217 -1.11 14.63 -15.02
C TYR A 217 -1.55 13.75 -13.86
N ILE A 218 -0.69 13.61 -12.86
CA ILE A 218 -0.96 12.84 -11.64
C ILE A 218 -0.82 13.74 -10.43
N ILE A 219 -1.84 13.75 -9.56
CA ILE A 219 -1.79 14.38 -8.24
C ILE A 219 -1.78 13.26 -7.20
N GLU A 220 -0.66 13.08 -6.54
CA GLU A 220 -0.47 12.07 -5.50
C GLU A 220 -0.75 12.70 -4.14
N THR A 221 -1.54 12.02 -3.31
CA THR A 221 -2.15 12.62 -2.10
C THR A 221 -1.96 11.78 -0.84
N SER A 222 -1.04 10.81 -0.86
CA SER A 222 -0.61 10.11 0.35
C SER A 222 0.08 11.06 1.32
N GLU A 223 0.39 10.52 2.49
CA GLU A 223 0.93 11.29 3.60
C GLU A 223 2.46 11.26 3.65
N GLU A 224 3.09 10.40 2.86
CA GLU A 224 4.53 10.16 2.96
C GLU A 224 5.33 11.35 2.44
N ALA A 225 6.31 11.76 3.24
CA ALA A 225 7.27 12.78 2.87
C ALA A 225 8.50 12.12 2.24
N ILE A 226 8.75 12.40 0.95
CA ILE A 226 9.82 11.75 0.21
C ILE A 226 10.92 12.72 -0.20
N GLY A 227 12.16 12.25 -0.18
CA GLY A 227 13.34 13.04 -0.55
C GLY A 227 14.57 12.57 0.19
N ASP A 228 15.67 13.28 -0.01
CA ASP A 228 16.95 13.05 0.66
C ASP A 228 17.31 14.23 1.57
N MET A 229 18.51 14.20 2.16
CA MET A 229 19.05 15.26 3.00
C MET A 229 19.15 16.63 2.30
N ASN A 230 19.23 16.65 0.96
CA ASN A 230 19.38 17.85 0.14
C ASN A 230 18.04 18.42 -0.33
N GLN A 231 17.02 17.58 -0.51
CA GLN A 231 15.70 17.94 -1.03
C GLN A 231 14.58 17.22 -0.26
N ARG A 232 14.45 17.53 1.04
CA ARG A 232 13.40 16.97 1.92
C ARG A 232 12.02 17.37 1.39
N GLY A 233 11.19 16.39 1.02
CA GLY A 233 9.89 16.65 0.39
C GLY A 233 9.96 17.04 -1.08
N GLY A 234 11.15 16.97 -1.69
CA GLY A 234 11.38 17.28 -3.11
C GLY A 234 11.35 16.05 -4.03
N GLY A 235 11.15 14.85 -3.48
CA GLY A 235 10.83 13.67 -4.29
C GLY A 235 9.47 13.83 -4.99
N ASN A 236 9.18 12.95 -5.95
CA ASN A 236 7.91 12.97 -6.70
C ASN A 236 7.30 11.57 -6.80
N MET A 237 6.39 11.25 -5.88
CA MET A 237 5.71 9.97 -5.76
C MET A 237 4.75 9.80 -6.92
N ALA A 238 4.04 10.86 -7.30
CA ALA A 238 3.14 10.89 -8.45
C ALA A 238 3.84 10.36 -9.71
N LYS A 239 5.01 10.92 -10.03
CA LYS A 239 5.80 10.51 -11.20
C LYS A 239 6.37 9.11 -11.03
N ALA A 240 6.88 8.77 -9.85
CA ALA A 240 7.45 7.45 -9.57
C ALA A 240 6.41 6.32 -9.70
N ILE A 241 5.16 6.56 -9.28
CA ILE A 241 4.04 5.63 -9.45
C ILE A 241 3.65 5.54 -10.94
N GLY A 242 3.51 6.68 -11.61
CA GLY A 242 3.17 6.76 -13.03
C GLY A 242 4.15 6.01 -13.93
N GLU A 243 5.46 6.11 -13.65
CA GLU A 243 6.50 5.41 -14.40
C GLU A 243 6.34 3.88 -14.33
N VAL A 244 6.08 3.34 -13.13
CA VAL A 244 5.85 1.90 -12.97
C VAL A 244 4.57 1.46 -13.67
N CYS A 245 3.55 2.33 -13.75
CA CYS A 245 2.29 2.07 -14.45
C CYS A 245 2.31 2.41 -15.94
N GLU A 246 3.49 2.63 -16.53
CA GLU A 246 3.67 2.94 -17.95
C GLU A 246 2.96 4.22 -18.43
N ILE A 247 2.71 5.15 -17.50
CA ILE A 247 2.21 6.50 -17.81
C ILE A 247 3.41 7.35 -18.26
N VAL A 248 3.71 7.24 -19.55
CA VAL A 248 4.88 7.86 -20.17
C VAL A 248 4.75 9.38 -20.32
N ASN A 249 3.54 9.89 -20.52
CA ASN A 249 3.29 11.30 -20.85
C ASN A 249 3.10 12.19 -19.62
N ALA A 250 2.58 11.64 -18.52
CA ALA A 250 2.23 12.45 -17.36
C ALA A 250 3.47 12.91 -16.59
N SER A 251 3.44 14.18 -16.18
CA SER A 251 4.16 14.64 -14.99
C SER A 251 3.25 14.50 -13.77
N GLY A 252 3.71 14.92 -12.61
CA GLY A 252 2.86 14.93 -11.43
C GLY A 252 3.38 15.77 -10.29
N ILE A 253 2.56 15.89 -9.26
CA ILE A 253 2.89 16.59 -8.02
C ILE A 253 2.38 15.79 -6.83
N ASP A 254 3.13 15.90 -5.74
CA ASP A 254 2.78 15.38 -4.44
C ASP A 254 2.07 16.48 -3.65
N MET A 255 0.78 16.30 -3.39
CA MET A 255 -0.07 17.25 -2.67
C MET A 255 -0.35 16.72 -1.26
N ARG A 256 0.17 17.42 -0.26
CA ARG A 256 0.05 17.03 1.14
C ARG A 256 -1.01 17.86 1.86
N GLY A 257 -1.82 17.18 2.68
CA GLY A 257 -2.92 17.76 3.45
C GLY A 257 -3.51 16.80 4.46
N PHE A 258 -2.72 15.79 4.88
CA PHE A 258 -3.16 14.68 5.74
C PHE A 258 -4.44 14.01 5.18
N CYS A 259 -5.37 13.58 6.03
CA CYS A 259 -6.65 13.00 5.61
C CYS A 259 -7.51 13.91 4.70
N ALA A 260 -7.20 15.21 4.58
CA ALA A 260 -7.89 16.14 3.69
C ALA A 260 -7.24 16.25 2.30
N ALA A 261 -6.03 15.71 2.10
CA ALA A 261 -5.31 15.73 0.83
C ALA A 261 -6.14 15.22 -0.36
N PRO A 262 -6.97 14.15 -0.25
CA PRO A 262 -7.85 13.70 -1.35
C PRO A 262 -8.78 14.81 -1.86
N ALA A 263 -9.39 15.57 -0.94
CA ALA A 263 -10.30 16.65 -1.31
C ALA A 263 -9.57 17.80 -2.01
N HIS A 264 -8.37 18.14 -1.54
CA HIS A 264 -7.51 19.11 -2.21
C HIS A 264 -7.11 18.64 -3.60
N GLY A 265 -6.70 17.37 -3.74
CA GLY A 265 -6.35 16.76 -5.01
C GLY A 265 -7.48 16.80 -6.03
N LEU A 266 -8.70 16.44 -5.63
CA LEU A 266 -9.89 16.48 -6.50
C LEU A 266 -10.22 17.91 -6.96
N VAL A 267 -10.21 18.89 -6.05
CA VAL A 267 -10.48 20.29 -6.39
C VAL A 267 -9.40 20.84 -7.34
N SER A 268 -8.14 20.52 -7.10
CA SER A 268 -7.03 20.93 -7.96
C SER A 268 -7.07 20.27 -9.33
N ALA A 269 -7.36 18.96 -9.40
CA ALA A 269 -7.55 18.25 -10.67
C ALA A 269 -8.70 18.86 -11.48
N ALA A 270 -9.85 19.12 -10.83
CA ALA A 270 -10.98 19.77 -11.47
C ALA A 270 -10.62 21.16 -12.01
N ALA A 271 -9.83 21.95 -11.29
CA ALA A 271 -9.36 23.26 -11.75
C ALA A 271 -8.40 23.16 -12.95
N LEU A 272 -7.47 22.20 -12.94
CA LEU A 272 -6.55 21.95 -14.06
C LEU A 272 -7.29 21.53 -15.34
N VAL A 273 -8.31 20.67 -15.20
CA VAL A 273 -9.17 20.27 -16.32
C VAL A 273 -10.06 21.42 -16.79
N GLN A 274 -10.72 22.12 -15.87
CA GLN A 274 -11.62 23.23 -16.20
C GLN A 274 -10.90 24.39 -16.90
N SER A 275 -9.62 24.61 -16.61
CA SER A 275 -8.77 25.63 -17.24
C SER A 275 -8.21 25.21 -18.60
N GLY A 276 -8.36 23.94 -18.98
CA GLY A 276 -7.85 23.41 -20.25
C GLY A 276 -6.34 23.18 -20.28
N ILE A 277 -5.68 23.12 -19.11
CA ILE A 277 -4.25 22.80 -19.01
C ILE A 277 -4.03 21.31 -19.32
N PHE A 278 -4.89 20.45 -18.78
CA PHE A 278 -4.86 19.00 -18.97
C PHE A 278 -6.26 18.47 -19.30
N GLU A 279 -6.36 17.36 -20.02
CA GLU A 279 -7.63 16.71 -20.34
C GLU A 279 -7.97 15.61 -19.33
N ASN A 280 -6.99 14.82 -18.93
CA ASN A 280 -7.12 13.74 -17.95
C ASN A 280 -6.10 13.89 -16.82
N VAL A 281 -6.63 14.10 -15.61
CA VAL A 281 -5.82 14.17 -14.39
C VAL A 281 -6.25 13.02 -13.48
N VAL A 282 -5.29 12.23 -13.02
CA VAL A 282 -5.52 11.19 -11.99
C VAL A 282 -5.19 11.76 -10.62
N VAL A 283 -6.06 11.50 -9.64
CA VAL A 283 -5.80 11.79 -8.23
C VAL A 283 -5.69 10.46 -7.50
N LEU A 284 -4.51 10.16 -6.95
CA LEU A 284 -4.25 8.87 -6.32
C LEU A 284 -3.56 9.01 -4.98
N ALA A 285 -3.60 7.95 -4.16
CA ALA A 285 -2.79 7.83 -2.97
C ALA A 285 -2.50 6.36 -2.64
N GLY A 286 -1.31 6.12 -2.10
CA GLY A 286 -0.98 4.89 -1.39
C GLY A 286 -1.29 4.96 0.11
N GLY A 287 -1.28 3.79 0.76
CA GLY A 287 -1.44 3.65 2.20
C GLY A 287 -0.13 3.90 2.98
N SER A 288 -0.27 4.30 4.24
CA SER A 288 0.85 4.57 5.15
C SER A 288 1.04 3.43 6.15
N SER A 289 2.25 2.87 6.23
CA SER A 289 2.55 1.76 7.14
C SER A 289 2.53 2.19 8.62
N ALA A 290 2.95 3.41 8.91
CA ALA A 290 2.93 4.01 10.25
C ALA A 290 1.52 3.99 10.89
N LYS A 291 0.49 4.11 10.06
CA LYS A 291 -0.92 4.15 10.48
C LYS A 291 -1.55 2.79 10.75
N LEU A 292 -0.86 1.70 10.45
CA LEU A 292 -1.38 0.37 10.77
C LEU A 292 -1.38 0.17 12.29
N GLY A 293 -2.49 -0.34 12.79
CA GLY A 293 -2.67 -0.65 14.21
C GLY A 293 -2.64 0.57 15.14
N MET A 294 -3.00 1.78 14.72
CA MET A 294 -3.04 2.96 15.61
C MET A 294 -3.91 2.76 16.87
N ASN A 295 -5.07 2.11 16.73
CA ASN A 295 -6.04 1.84 17.79
C ASN A 295 -6.03 0.37 18.24
N SER A 296 -5.00 -0.39 17.87
CA SER A 296 -4.80 -1.79 18.24
C SER A 296 -4.84 -2.05 19.75
N ARG A 297 -4.33 -1.12 20.58
CA ARG A 297 -4.44 -1.20 22.05
C ARG A 297 -5.88 -1.28 22.52
N ASP A 298 -6.73 -0.42 21.96
CA ASP A 298 -8.16 -0.38 22.28
C ASP A 298 -8.88 -1.63 21.78
N HIS A 299 -8.51 -2.14 20.60
CA HIS A 299 -9.04 -3.40 20.08
C HIS A 299 -8.74 -4.56 21.04
N VAL A 300 -7.47 -4.72 21.44
CA VAL A 300 -7.04 -5.77 22.38
C VAL A 300 -7.70 -5.58 23.76
N ALA A 301 -7.79 -4.35 24.27
CA ALA A 301 -8.45 -4.07 25.55
C ALA A 301 -9.94 -4.42 25.55
N LYS A 302 -10.59 -4.29 24.39
CA LYS A 302 -12.01 -4.62 24.18
C LYS A 302 -12.23 -6.06 23.70
N ASN A 303 -11.17 -6.87 23.55
CA ASN A 303 -11.21 -8.23 23.01
C ASN A 303 -11.87 -8.28 21.62
N ILE A 304 -11.52 -7.32 20.76
CA ILE A 304 -11.96 -7.19 19.37
C ILE A 304 -10.75 -7.49 18.46
N PRO A 305 -10.92 -8.17 17.31
CA PRO A 305 -9.85 -8.33 16.34
C PRO A 305 -9.23 -6.99 15.94
N VAL A 306 -7.94 -6.94 15.64
CA VAL A 306 -7.30 -5.72 15.15
C VAL A 306 -7.77 -5.47 13.71
N LEU A 307 -8.54 -4.40 13.51
CA LEU A 307 -9.15 -4.07 12.21
C LEU A 307 -8.29 -3.12 11.35
N GLU A 308 -7.26 -2.53 11.94
CA GLU A 308 -6.34 -1.57 11.30
C GLU A 308 -5.08 -2.26 10.74
N ASP A 309 -5.26 -3.49 10.28
CA ASP A 309 -4.31 -4.33 9.54
C ASP A 309 -4.50 -4.19 8.01
N MET A 310 -5.12 -3.09 7.56
CA MET A 310 -5.44 -2.83 6.16
C MET A 310 -4.79 -1.53 5.67
N LEU A 311 -3.98 -1.60 4.61
CA LEU A 311 -3.54 -0.43 3.87
C LEU A 311 -4.58 -0.08 2.80
N GLY A 312 -5.14 1.12 2.85
CA GLY A 312 -6.03 1.64 1.82
C GLY A 312 -5.28 2.43 0.76
N ALA A 313 -5.63 2.21 -0.50
CA ALA A 313 -5.17 3.03 -1.63
C ALA A 313 -6.33 3.28 -2.60
N TYR A 314 -6.21 4.34 -3.41
CA TYR A 314 -7.21 4.72 -4.40
C TYR A 314 -6.58 5.47 -5.58
N ALA A 315 -7.31 5.52 -6.71
CA ALA A 315 -6.96 6.27 -7.92
C ALA A 315 -8.21 6.70 -8.71
#